data_AF-A0A136HWH5-F1
#
_entry.id   AF-A0A136HWH5-F1
#
_cell.length_a   1.000
_cell.length_b   1.000
_cell.length_c   1.000
_cell.angle_alpha   90.00
_cell.angle_beta   90.00
_cell.angle_gamma   90.00
#
_symmetry.space_group_name_H-M   'P 1'
#
loop_
_entity.id
_entity.type
_entity.pdbx_description
1 polymer ?
#
loop_
_entity_poly.entity_id
_entity_poly.type
_entity_poly.pdbx_seq_one_letter_code
_entity_poly.pdbx_strand_id
1 'polypeptide(L)'
;MPIKKWIFQYSIALPVVFVLLAGVQYLKGQSLSYAIEFGVIWSVISISIFAARRFYNFRKNIACELCNDLTLNEMPSDKKRN
;
A
#
# COMPACT_ATOMS: atom_id res chain seq x y z
N MET A 1 -10.81 -3.64 -12.53
CA MET A 1 -9.97 -3.46 -11.33
C MET A 1 -9.22 -2.15 -11.46
N PRO A 2 -9.11 -1.32 -10.42
CA PRO A 2 -8.30 -0.12 -10.48
C PRO A 2 -6.80 -0.45 -10.35
N ILE A 3 -6.30 -1.43 -11.12
CA ILE A 3 -4.89 -1.88 -11.13
C ILE A 3 -3.96 -0.69 -11.38
N LYS A 4 -4.35 0.24 -12.26
CA LYS A 4 -3.60 1.49 -12.51
C LYS A 4 -3.47 2.34 -11.24
N LYS A 5 -4.51 2.44 -10.41
CA LYS A 5 -4.45 3.17 -9.12
C LYS A 5 -3.56 2.44 -8.13
N TRP A 6 -3.64 1.11 -8.07
CA TRP A 6 -2.81 0.30 -7.17
C TRP A 6 -1.33 0.43 -7.52
N ILE A 7 -0.97 0.32 -8.80
CA ILE A 7 0.41 0.51 -9.25
C ILE A 7 0.92 1.90 -8.87
N PHE A 8 0.12 2.94 -9.09
CA PHE A 8 0.49 4.30 -8.72
C PHE A 8 0.68 4.46 -7.19
N GLN A 9 -0.23 3.93 -6.37
CA GLN A 9 -0.11 3.95 -4.91
C GLN A 9 1.16 3.23 -4.44
N TYR A 10 1.42 2.02 -4.93
CA TYR A 10 2.59 1.25 -4.54
C TYR A 10 3.89 1.84 -5.08
N SER A 11 3.87 2.51 -6.24
CA SER A 11 5.04 3.23 -6.76
C SER A 11 5.46 4.41 -5.89
N ILE A 12 4.52 5.02 -5.16
CA ILE A 12 4.81 6.09 -4.19
C ILE A 12 5.16 5.49 -2.82
N ALA A 13 4.47 4.43 -2.40
CA ALA A 13 4.74 3.79 -1.12
C ALA A 13 6.15 3.20 -1.03
N LEU A 14 6.67 2.65 -2.14
CA LEU A 14 8.00 2.02 -2.18
C LEU A 14 9.14 2.96 -1.80
N PRO A 15 9.34 4.10 -2.47
CA PRO A 15 10.39 5.04 -2.09
C PRO A 15 10.18 5.60 -0.68
N VAL A 16 8.94 5.83 -0.24
CA VAL A 16 8.65 6.34 1.11
C VAL A 16 9.08 5.34 2.18
N VAL A 17 8.68 4.07 2.06
CA VAL A 17 9.04 3.02 3.02
C VAL A 17 10.55 2.76 2.97
N PHE A 18 11.15 2.75 1.77
CA PHE A 18 12.59 2.61 1.59
C PHE A 18 13.35 3.71 2.36
N VAL A 19 13.02 4.98 2.14
CA VAL A 19 13.70 6.12 2.78
C VAL A 19 13.53 6.06 4.31
N LEU A 20 12.35 5.69 4.80
CA LEU A 20 12.12 5.53 6.24
C LEU A 20 13.03 4.44 6.83
N LEU A 21 13.07 3.26 6.21
CA LEU A 21 13.84 2.12 6.72
C LEU A 21 15.35 2.36 6.60
N ALA A 22 15.82 2.83 5.44
CA ALA A 22 17.22 3.17 5.24
C ALA A 22 17.65 4.33 6.15
N GLY A 23 16.80 5.34 6.30
CA GLY A 23 17.04 6.48 7.18
C GLY A 23 17.20 6.07 8.64
N VAL A 24 16.33 5.20 9.16
CA VAL A 24 16.45 4.68 10.52
C VAL A 24 17.77 3.93 10.72
N GLN A 25 18.18 3.10 9.76
CA GLN A 25 19.45 2.36 9.87
C GLN A 25 20.66 3.29 9.78
N TYR A 26 20.61 4.29 8.91
CA TYR A 26 21.67 5.28 8.78
C TYR A 26 21.82 6.13 10.05
N LEU A 27 20.71 6.59 10.63
CA LEU A 27 20.70 7.32 11.92
C LEU A 27 21.22 6.48 13.09
N LYS A 28 21.14 5.15 12.99
CA LYS A 28 21.70 4.21 13.96
C LYS A 28 23.23 4.07 13.87
N GLY A 29 23.86 4.76 12.92
CA GLY A 29 25.30 4.70 12.68
C GLY A 29 25.76 3.52 11.81
N GLN A 30 24.83 2.86 11.11
CA GLN A 30 25.20 1.79 10.18
C GLN A 30 25.82 2.36 8.90
N SER A 31 26.58 1.52 8.18
CA SER A 31 27.14 1.89 6.88
C SER A 31 26.04 2.17 5.86
N LEU A 32 26.32 3.07 4.92
CA LEU A 32 25.36 3.44 3.87
C LEU A 32 24.95 2.23 3.00
N SER A 33 25.90 1.35 2.66
CA SER A 33 25.62 0.12 1.90
C SER A 33 24.60 -0.76 2.64
N TYR A 34 24.84 -0.98 3.93
CA TYR A 34 23.94 -1.80 4.75
C TYR A 34 22.55 -1.18 4.89
N ALA A 35 22.47 0.14 5.10
CA ALA A 35 21.20 0.84 5.20
C ALA A 35 20.37 0.74 3.90
N ILE A 36 21.02 0.84 2.74
CA ILE A 36 20.38 0.69 1.43
C ILE A 36 19.89 -0.75 1.23
N GLU A 37 20.76 -1.75 1.46
CA GLU A 37 20.39 -3.17 1.32
C GLU A 37 19.20 -3.53 2.21
N PHE A 38 19.25 -3.11 3.48
CA PHE A 38 18.16 -3.28 4.42
C PHE A 38 16.87 -2.61 3.92
N GLY A 39 16.96 -1.34 3.51
CA GLY A 39 15.82 -0.58 3.03
C GLY A 39 15.16 -1.23 1.81
N VAL A 40 15.94 -1.69 0.82
CA VAL A 40 15.41 -2.33 -0.39
C VAL A 40 14.71 -3.64 -0.05
N ILE A 41 15.38 -4.53 0.67
CA ILE A 41 14.84 -5.86 1.00
C ILE A 41 13.52 -5.71 1.77
N TRP A 42 13.51 -4.90 2.83
CA TRP A 42 12.35 -4.78 3.69
C TRP A 42 11.22 -3.95 3.08
N SER A 43 11.51 -2.94 2.24
CA SER A 43 10.46 -2.21 1.53
C SER A 43 9.72 -3.10 0.53
N VAL A 44 10.45 -3.93 -0.22
CA VAL A 44 9.87 -4.89 -1.18
C VAL A 44 9.03 -5.93 -0.45
N ILE A 45 9.55 -6.54 0.63
CA ILE A 45 8.80 -7.52 1.44
C ILE A 45 7.52 -6.90 1.98
N SER A 46 7.62 -5.73 2.60
CA SER A 46 6.47 -5.04 3.20
C SER A 46 5.37 -4.76 2.17
N ILE A 47 5.74 -4.15 1.04
CA ILE A 47 4.79 -3.84 -0.04
C ILE A 47 4.17 -5.10 -0.62
N SER A 48 4.96 -6.16 -0.80
CA SER A 48 4.46 -7.44 -1.31
C SER A 48 3.37 -8.02 -0.41
N ILE A 49 3.55 -7.98 0.91
CA ILE A 49 2.55 -8.44 1.88
C ILE A 49 1.26 -7.61 1.78
N PHE A 50 1.37 -6.28 1.76
CA PHE A 50 0.20 -5.41 1.64
C PHE A 50 -0.53 -5.59 0.31
N ALA A 51 0.20 -5.69 -0.80
CA ALA A 51 -0.35 -5.93 -2.13
C ALA A 51 -1.05 -7.30 -2.21
N ALA A 52 -0.43 -8.37 -1.69
CA ALA A 52 -1.03 -9.70 -1.63
C ALA A 52 -2.31 -9.71 -0.78
N ARG A 53 -2.29 -9.06 0.39
CA ARG A 53 -3.46 -8.96 1.27
C ARG A 53 -4.61 -8.20 0.60
N ARG A 54 -4.30 -7.10 -0.09
CA ARG A 54 -5.25 -6.29 -0.87
C ARG A 54 -5.86 -7.11 -2.00
N PHE A 55 -5.03 -7.84 -2.74
CA PHE A 55 -5.47 -8.72 -3.82
C PHE A 55 -6.38 -9.85 -3.31
N TYR A 56 -6.04 -10.48 -2.19
CA TYR A 56 -6.87 -11.51 -1.57
C TYR A 56 -8.25 -10.96 -1.16
N ASN A 57 -8.31 -9.81 -0.49
CA ASN A 57 -9.58 -9.18 -0.10
C ASN A 57 -10.43 -8.83 -1.33
N PHE A 58 -9.80 -8.29 -2.37
CA PHE A 58 -10.48 -7.98 -3.63
C PHE A 58 -11.09 -9.22 -4.28
N ARG A 59 -10.34 -10.34 -4.32
CA ARG A 59 -10.84 -11.61 -4.87
C ARG A 59 -11.98 -12.22 -4.06
N LYS A 60 -12.06 -11.93 -2.76
CA LYS A 60 -13.08 -12.46 -1.84
C LYS A 60 -14.26 -11.52 -1.61
N ASN A 61 -14.32 -10.37 -2.30
CA ASN A 61 -15.36 -9.34 -2.12
C ASN A 61 -15.54 -8.92 -0.65
N ILE A 62 -14.47 -8.95 0.15
CA ILE A 62 -14.52 -8.51 1.55
C ILE A 62 -14.48 -6.99 1.55
N ALA A 63 -15.56 -6.37 2.04
CA ALA A 63 -15.64 -4.92 2.21
C ALA A 63 -14.50 -4.47 3.13
N CYS A 64 -13.69 -3.54 2.63
CA CYS A 64 -12.55 -3.02 3.35
C CYS A 64 -12.74 -1.52 3.50
N GLU A 65 -13.00 -1.05 4.72
CA GLU A 65 -13.25 0.36 5.03
C GLU A 65 -12.07 1.27 4.66
N LEU A 66 -10.84 0.76 4.76
CA LEU A 66 -9.63 1.45 4.34
C LEU A 66 -9.45 1.47 2.81
N CYS A 67 -10.18 0.60 2.11
CA CYS A 67 -10.13 0.44 0.68
C CYS A 67 -11.20 1.33 0.05
N ASN A 68 -10.93 2.63 -0.08
CA ASN A 68 -11.80 3.58 -0.80
C ASN A 68 -11.78 3.37 -2.34
N ASP A 69 -11.79 2.10 -2.77
CA ASP A 69 -11.87 1.67 -4.17
C ASP A 69 -13.32 1.48 -4.63
N LEU A 70 -14.27 1.47 -3.69
CA LEU A 70 -15.69 1.64 -3.99
C LEU A 70 -15.92 3.13 -4.15
N THR A 71 -15.83 3.63 -5.39
CA THR A 71 -16.64 4.81 -5.71
C THR A 71 -18.06 4.47 -5.31
N LEU A 72 -18.67 5.31 -4.48
CA LEU A 72 -20.10 5.40 -4.22
C LEU A 72 -20.89 5.76 -5.51
N ASN A 73 -20.62 5.07 -6.61
CA ASN A 73 -21.24 5.27 -7.91
C ASN A 73 -22.16 4.12 -8.29
N GLU A 74 -22.58 3.31 -7.31
CA GLU A 74 -23.82 2.53 -7.35
C GLU A 74 -24.49 2.58 -5.98
N MET A 75 -24.71 3.78 -5.44
CA MET A 75 -25.93 3.96 -4.67
C MET A 75 -27.04 4.22 -5.71
N PRO A 76 -27.94 3.26 -6.03
CA PRO A 76 -29.25 3.70 -6.46
C PRO A 76 -29.77 4.60 -5.34
N SER A 77 -30.19 5.79 -5.73
CA SER A 77 -30.78 6.78 -4.85
C SER A 77 -32.12 6.28 -4.32
N ASP A 78 -32.11 5.31 -3.40
CA ASP A 78 -33.29 4.88 -2.66
C ASP A 78 -33.06 5.09 -1.16
N LYS A 79 -32.92 6.37 -0.82
CA LYS A 79 -33.40 6.88 0.47
C LYS A 79 -33.91 8.30 0.25
N LYS A 80 -34.92 8.42 -0.60
CA LYS A 80 -35.83 9.56 -0.53
C LYS A 80 -36.74 9.30 0.66
N ARG A 81 -36.43 9.99 1.76
CA ARG A 81 -37.37 10.42 2.81
C ARG A 81 -38.82 10.08 2.48
N ASN A 82 -39.37 9.07 3.18
CA ASN A 82 -40.74 8.98 3.63
C ASN A 82 -40.68 8.51 5.08
#